data_AF-A0A3N5GD07-F1
#
_entry.id   AF-A0A3N5GD07-F1
#
_cell.length_a   1.000
_cell.length_b   1.000
_cell.length_c   1.000
_cell.angle_alpha   90.00
_cell.angle_beta   90.00
_cell.angle_gamma   90.00
#
_symmetry.space_group_name_H-M   'P 1'
#
loop_
_entity.id
_entity.type
_entity.pdbx_description
1 polymer ?
#
loop_
_entity_poly.entity_id
_entity_poly.type
_entity_poly.pdbx_seq_one_letter_code
_entity_poly.pdbx_strand_id
1 'polypeptide(L)'
;MITVENIKADAGASEIVVSASVRADVPLPDRMWFGVPAGLSADVAVDADPFLPVLMIVGMAYHLPLELPEVSPELLHGCTRVMEIYEAWSTERGDSLRRIPIRASGRPRERRGRAAGAFFSGGVDSTYTVLRNHDRYPPGDARRIEYLVLGHGLDVALDNHVLFSRVFATAQEFAQAHDV
;
A
#
# COMPACT_ATOMS: atom_id res chain seq x y z
N MET A 1 16.92 -16.05 -3.61
CA MET A 1 16.08 -15.17 -4.47
C MET A 1 14.65 -15.20 -3.93
N ILE A 2 13.83 -14.15 -4.15
CA ILE A 2 12.41 -14.15 -3.82
C ILE A 2 11.62 -14.22 -5.13
N THR A 3 10.67 -15.14 -5.23
CA THR A 3 9.80 -15.31 -6.41
C THR A 3 8.33 -15.27 -6.02
N VAL A 4 7.54 -14.51 -6.77
CA VAL A 4 6.07 -14.42 -6.65
C VAL A 4 5.43 -15.06 -7.87
N GLU A 5 4.46 -15.95 -7.66
CA GLU A 5 3.75 -16.65 -8.73
C GLU A 5 2.31 -17.01 -8.32
N ASN A 6 1.54 -17.56 -9.26
CA ASN A 6 0.17 -18.06 -9.02
C ASN A 6 -0.75 -17.03 -8.34
N ILE A 7 -0.70 -15.78 -8.81
CA ILE A 7 -1.54 -14.70 -8.31
C ILE A 7 -2.99 -14.98 -8.71
N LYS A 8 -3.89 -14.99 -7.72
CA LYS A 8 -5.32 -15.25 -7.92
C LYS A 8 -6.18 -14.49 -6.93
N ALA A 9 -7.44 -14.29 -7.28
CA ALA A 9 -8.45 -13.79 -6.38
C ALA A 9 -9.50 -14.88 -6.10
N ASP A 10 -9.79 -15.10 -4.83
CA ASP A 10 -10.86 -15.99 -4.37
C ASP A 10 -11.95 -15.11 -3.72
N ALA A 11 -13.18 -15.18 -4.24
CA ALA A 11 -14.31 -14.43 -3.70
C ALA A 11 -15.02 -15.23 -2.59
N GLY A 12 -15.11 -14.64 -1.41
CA GLY A 12 -15.89 -15.13 -0.27
C GLY A 12 -17.16 -14.31 -0.04
N ALA A 13 -17.93 -14.67 1.00
CA ALA A 13 -19.19 -14.00 1.32
C ALA A 13 -19.00 -12.56 1.84
N SER A 14 -17.92 -12.30 2.58
CA SER A 14 -17.63 -11.00 3.21
C SER A 14 -16.42 -10.28 2.61
N GLU A 15 -15.54 -11.01 1.93
CA GLU A 15 -14.29 -10.49 1.39
C GLU A 15 -13.93 -11.15 0.06
N ILE A 16 -13.15 -10.43 -0.75
CA ILE A 16 -12.35 -10.98 -1.83
C ILE A 16 -10.89 -11.05 -1.37
N VAL A 17 -10.23 -12.17 -1.61
CA VAL A 17 -8.86 -12.40 -1.18
C VAL A 17 -7.96 -12.50 -2.40
N VAL A 18 -7.06 -11.53 -2.58
CA VAL A 18 -5.97 -11.62 -3.55
C VAL A 18 -4.80 -12.33 -2.89
N SER A 19 -4.31 -13.41 -3.49
CA SER A 19 -3.19 -14.17 -2.93
C SER A 19 -2.18 -14.60 -3.98
N ALA A 20 -0.95 -14.83 -3.54
CA ALA A 20 0.15 -15.30 -4.36
C ALA A 20 0.94 -16.38 -3.62
N SER A 21 1.54 -17.28 -4.39
CA SER A 21 2.58 -18.18 -3.89
C SER A 21 3.90 -17.43 -3.82
N VAL A 22 4.63 -17.59 -2.73
CA VAL A 22 5.92 -16.95 -2.49
C VAL A 22 6.96 -18.02 -2.23
N ARG A 23 8.09 -17.96 -2.94
CA ARG A 23 9.24 -18.84 -2.72
C ARG A 23 10.45 -18.00 -2.40
N ALA A 24 11.18 -18.36 -1.34
CA ALA A 24 12.41 -17.69 -0.98
C ALA A 24 13.37 -18.61 -0.20
N ASP A 25 14.66 -18.31 -0.30
CA ASP A 25 15.72 -18.98 0.49
C ASP A 25 15.83 -18.41 1.92
N VAL A 26 14.76 -17.76 2.41
CA VAL A 26 14.65 -17.13 3.73
C VAL A 26 13.29 -17.46 4.33
N PRO A 27 13.12 -17.38 5.66
CA PRO A 27 11.86 -17.70 6.32
C PRO A 27 10.73 -16.73 5.92
N LEU A 28 9.98 -17.10 4.88
CA LEU A 28 8.75 -16.46 4.43
C LEU A 28 7.64 -17.50 4.34
N PRO A 29 6.37 -17.09 4.52
CA PRO A 29 5.26 -17.99 4.26
C PRO A 29 5.18 -18.33 2.77
N ASP A 30 4.85 -19.58 2.45
CA ASP A 30 4.65 -20.04 1.06
C ASP A 30 3.50 -19.33 0.34
N ARG A 31 2.62 -18.67 1.11
CA ARG A 31 1.47 -17.91 0.62
C ARG A 31 1.36 -16.56 1.32
N MET A 32 1.22 -15.50 0.52
CA MET A 32 0.84 -14.17 0.98
C MET A 32 -0.53 -13.80 0.42
N TRP A 33 -1.27 -12.98 1.16
CA TRP A 33 -2.62 -12.60 0.77
C TRP A 33 -3.03 -11.24 1.33
N PHE A 34 -3.98 -10.60 0.64
CA PHE A 34 -4.65 -9.36 1.02
C PHE A 34 -6.15 -9.59 0.93
N GLY A 35 -6.86 -9.38 2.03
CA GLY A 35 -8.32 -9.42 2.10
C GLY A 35 -8.90 -8.03 1.90
N VAL A 36 -9.90 -7.91 1.02
CA VAL A 36 -10.61 -6.67 0.74
C VAL A 36 -12.11 -6.94 0.91
N PRO A 37 -12.90 -6.04 1.52
CA PRO A 37 -14.35 -6.23 1.65
C PRO A 37 -15.02 -6.57 0.31
N ALA A 38 -15.95 -7.53 0.30
CA ALA A 38 -16.58 -8.03 -0.93
C ALA A 38 -17.29 -6.92 -1.73
N GLY A 39 -17.79 -5.88 -1.06
CA GLY A 39 -18.41 -4.72 -1.71
C GLY A 39 -17.46 -3.90 -2.60
N LEU A 40 -16.14 -4.12 -2.50
CA LEU A 40 -15.11 -3.46 -3.31
C LEU A 40 -14.54 -4.38 -4.39
N SER A 41 -15.11 -5.56 -4.62
CA SER A 41 -14.53 -6.58 -5.52
C SER A 41 -14.31 -6.07 -6.95
N ALA A 42 -15.13 -5.13 -7.43
CA ALA A 42 -15.02 -4.55 -8.76
C ALA A 42 -13.78 -3.65 -8.92
N ASP A 43 -13.23 -3.13 -7.82
CA ASP A 43 -12.04 -2.26 -7.81
C ASP A 43 -10.74 -3.04 -7.50
N VAL A 44 -10.84 -4.34 -7.22
CA VAL A 44 -9.68 -5.18 -6.85
C VAL A 44 -8.99 -5.70 -8.11
N ALA A 45 -7.74 -5.29 -8.29
CA ALA A 45 -6.88 -5.82 -9.33
C ALA A 45 -6.20 -7.12 -8.89
N VAL A 46 -6.14 -8.11 -9.79
CA VAL A 46 -5.49 -9.41 -9.54
C VAL A 46 -4.12 -9.41 -10.21
N ASP A 47 -3.15 -8.81 -9.53
CA ASP A 47 -1.82 -8.57 -10.07
C ASP A 47 -0.74 -8.55 -8.98
N ALA A 48 0.50 -8.24 -9.37
CA ALA A 48 1.65 -8.32 -8.49
C ALA A 48 1.94 -7.02 -7.70
N ASP A 49 1.20 -5.93 -7.93
CA ASP A 49 1.42 -4.64 -7.28
C ASP A 49 1.40 -4.71 -5.75
N PRO A 50 0.43 -5.35 -5.08
CA PRO A 50 0.38 -5.33 -3.61
C PRO A 50 1.52 -6.12 -2.97
N PHE A 51 2.13 -7.07 -3.68
CA PHE A 51 3.22 -7.89 -3.17
C PHE A 51 4.59 -7.22 -3.29
N LEU A 52 4.77 -6.34 -4.28
CA LEU A 52 6.03 -5.66 -4.57
C LEU A 52 6.59 -4.88 -3.36
N PRO A 53 5.90 -3.90 -2.75
CA PRO A 53 6.50 -3.09 -1.68
C PRO A 53 6.84 -3.91 -0.44
N VAL A 54 6.02 -4.92 -0.12
CA VAL A 54 6.24 -5.78 1.06
C VAL A 54 7.47 -6.66 0.88
N LEU A 55 7.54 -7.38 -0.26
CA LEU A 55 8.65 -8.30 -0.54
C LEU A 55 9.94 -7.57 -0.92
N MET A 56 9.85 -6.33 -1.44
CA MET A 56 11.01 -5.47 -1.67
C MET A 56 11.77 -5.23 -0.37
N ILE A 57 11.09 -4.85 0.72
CA ILE A 57 11.74 -4.59 2.01
C ILE A 57 12.43 -5.86 2.54
N VAL A 58 11.77 -7.02 2.41
CA VAL A 58 12.38 -8.31 2.78
C VAL A 58 13.62 -8.60 1.92
N GLY A 59 13.53 -8.41 0.60
CA GLY A 59 14.65 -8.56 -0.31
C GLY A 59 15.82 -7.65 0.07
N MET A 60 15.55 -6.39 0.44
CA MET A 60 16.58 -5.47 0.93
C MET A 60 17.24 -5.94 2.22
N ALA A 61 16.49 -6.51 3.15
CA ALA A 61 17.01 -7.00 4.43
C ALA A 61 17.89 -8.24 4.28
N TYR A 62 17.53 -9.13 3.37
CA TYR A 62 18.24 -10.41 3.12
C TYR A 62 19.16 -10.39 1.90
N HIS A 63 19.28 -9.24 1.22
CA HIS A 63 20.08 -9.06 0.00
C HIS A 63 19.68 -10.01 -1.14
N LEU A 64 18.39 -10.32 -1.23
CA LEU A 64 17.86 -11.23 -2.24
C LEU A 64 17.20 -10.47 -3.39
N PRO A 65 17.51 -10.82 -4.65
CA PRO A 65 16.77 -10.28 -5.80
C PRO A 65 15.32 -10.73 -5.74
N LEU A 66 14.42 -9.89 -6.26
CA LEU A 66 12.98 -10.12 -6.30
C LEU A 66 12.51 -10.31 -7.75
N GLU A 67 11.76 -11.37 -7.99
CA GLU A 67 11.14 -11.69 -9.27
C GLU A 67 9.62 -11.86 -9.09
N LEU A 68 8.85 -11.15 -9.91
CA LEU A 68 7.39 -11.13 -9.84
C LEU A 68 6.80 -10.87 -11.24
N PRO A 69 5.51 -11.18 -11.46
CA PRO A 69 4.81 -10.83 -12.68
C PRO A 69 4.76 -9.32 -12.92
N GLU A 70 4.04 -8.93 -13.98
CA GLU A 70 3.91 -7.51 -14.33
C GLU A 70 3.36 -6.64 -13.20
N VAL A 71 3.90 -5.42 -13.12
CA VAL A 71 3.50 -4.40 -12.14
C VAL A 71 3.29 -3.05 -12.81
N SER A 72 2.65 -2.12 -12.10
CA SER A 72 2.62 -0.70 -12.49
C SER A 72 4.06 -0.15 -12.66
N PRO A 73 4.38 0.50 -13.79
CA PRO A 73 5.64 1.21 -13.97
C PRO A 73 5.87 2.30 -12.92
N GLU A 74 4.81 3.03 -12.54
CA GLU A 74 4.85 4.06 -11.50
C GLU A 74 5.20 3.45 -10.12
N LEU A 75 4.60 2.32 -9.78
CA LEU A 75 4.92 1.60 -8.54
C LEU A 75 6.38 1.13 -8.55
N LEU A 76 6.84 0.52 -9.65
CA LEU A 76 8.23 0.05 -9.78
C LEU A 76 9.24 1.20 -9.63
N HIS A 77 8.95 2.35 -10.23
CA HIS A 77 9.76 3.56 -10.09
C HIS A 77 9.76 4.07 -8.64
N GLY A 78 8.58 4.13 -8.00
CA GLY A 78 8.44 4.51 -6.60
C GLY A 78 9.22 3.59 -5.67
N CYS A 79 9.12 2.27 -5.84
CA CYS A 79 9.88 1.27 -5.10
C CYS A 79 11.39 1.46 -5.26
N THR A 80 11.87 1.73 -6.48
CA THR A 80 13.29 2.04 -6.72
C THR A 80 13.74 3.22 -5.87
N ARG A 81 12.95 4.29 -5.83
CA ARG A 81 13.24 5.48 -5.02
C ARG A 81 13.21 5.18 -3.52
N VAL A 82 12.25 4.37 -3.06
CA VAL A 82 12.17 3.95 -1.66
C VAL A 82 13.41 3.15 -1.25
N MET A 83 13.89 2.23 -2.09
CA MET A 83 15.10 1.46 -1.79
C MET A 83 16.33 2.36 -1.65
N GLU A 84 16.47 3.41 -2.48
CA GLU A 84 17.56 4.40 -2.35
C GLU A 84 17.52 5.12 -1.01
N ILE A 85 16.34 5.57 -0.58
CA ILE A 85 16.15 6.28 0.69
C ILE A 85 16.48 5.34 1.86
N TYR A 86 15.97 4.10 1.82
CA TYR A 86 16.14 3.14 2.91
C TYR A 86 17.60 2.67 3.01
N GLU A 87 18.30 2.45 1.90
CA GLU A 87 19.74 2.13 1.91
C GLU A 87 20.57 3.28 2.52
N ALA A 88 20.26 4.53 2.18
CA ALA A 88 20.94 5.69 2.75
C ALA A 88 20.75 5.78 4.27
N TRP A 89 19.50 5.71 4.75
CA TRP A 89 19.20 5.73 6.18
C TRP A 89 19.81 4.55 6.94
N SER A 90 19.77 3.36 6.33
CA SER A 90 20.35 2.14 6.90
C SER A 90 21.85 2.29 7.10
N THR A 91 22.55 2.86 6.12
CA THR A 91 24.00 3.09 6.18
C THR A 91 24.36 4.04 7.33
N GLU A 92 23.59 5.11 7.52
CA GLU A 92 23.81 6.07 8.60
C GLU A 92 23.58 5.46 9.99
N ARG A 93 22.69 4.48 10.10
CA ARG A 93 22.31 3.83 11.36
C ARG A 93 23.09 2.56 11.69
N GLY A 94 23.89 2.05 10.74
CA GLY A 94 24.60 0.78 10.88
C GLY A 94 23.74 -0.45 10.64
N ASP A 95 22.56 -0.28 10.03
CA ASP A 95 21.69 -1.36 9.58
C ASP A 95 22.19 -1.93 8.23
N SER A 96 21.61 -3.05 7.79
CA SER A 96 22.06 -3.78 6.59
C SER A 96 21.13 -3.73 5.38
N LEU A 97 20.16 -2.81 5.29
CA LEU A 97 19.31 -2.72 4.10
C LEU A 97 20.13 -2.31 2.87
N ARG A 98 19.95 -3.01 1.75
CA ARG A 98 20.63 -2.72 0.49
C ARG A 98 19.66 -2.74 -0.67
N ARG A 99 19.94 -1.94 -1.71
CA ARG A 99 19.19 -2.04 -2.97
C ARG A 99 19.33 -3.44 -3.56
N ILE A 100 18.24 -3.95 -4.11
CA ILE A 100 18.19 -5.26 -4.77
C ILE A 100 17.70 -5.12 -6.22
N PRO A 101 18.10 -6.05 -7.11
CA PRO A 101 17.47 -6.16 -8.42
C PRO A 101 16.00 -6.58 -8.29
N ILE A 102 15.11 -5.87 -8.98
CA ILE A 102 13.70 -6.24 -9.17
C ILE A 102 13.50 -6.63 -10.64
N ARG A 103 13.02 -7.86 -10.87
CA ARG A 103 12.67 -8.38 -12.19
C ARG A 103 11.15 -8.44 -12.32
N ALA A 104 10.60 -7.45 -13.00
CA ALA A 104 9.18 -7.37 -13.35
C ALA A 104 9.04 -6.56 -14.63
N SER A 105 8.10 -6.94 -15.51
CA SER A 105 7.73 -6.13 -16.65
C SER A 105 6.75 -5.03 -16.23
N GLY A 106 6.84 -3.86 -16.86
CA GLY A 106 5.87 -2.79 -16.64
C GLY A 106 4.60 -3.02 -17.47
N ARG A 107 3.44 -2.97 -16.83
CA ARG A 107 2.13 -2.87 -17.50
C ARG A 107 1.50 -1.51 -17.21
N PRO A 108 1.46 -0.59 -18.20
CA PRO A 108 0.81 0.69 -18.02
C PRO A 108 -0.63 0.53 -17.55
N ARG A 109 -1.03 1.35 -16.57
CA ARG A 109 -2.40 1.41 -16.04
C ARG A 109 -3.03 2.73 -16.41
N GLU A 110 -4.36 2.78 -16.38
CA GLU A 110 -5.05 4.06 -16.51
C GLU A 110 -4.60 5.01 -15.40
N ARG A 111 -4.10 6.18 -15.79
CA ARG A 111 -3.50 7.16 -14.88
C ARG A 111 -4.50 7.88 -13.98
N ARG A 112 -5.81 7.70 -14.20
CA ARG A 112 -6.86 8.42 -13.48
C ARG A 112 -7.92 7.44 -13.03
N GLY A 113 -7.98 7.21 -11.73
CA GLY A 113 -9.13 6.58 -11.10
C GLY A 113 -10.34 7.53 -11.05
N ARG A 114 -11.46 6.98 -10.57
CA ARG A 114 -12.71 7.73 -10.36
C ARG A 114 -12.63 8.81 -9.28
N ALA A 115 -11.68 8.68 -8.36
CA ALA A 115 -11.50 9.57 -7.22
C ALA A 115 -10.06 9.50 -6.69
N ALA A 116 -9.68 10.44 -5.83
CA ALA A 116 -8.43 10.38 -5.08
C ALA A 116 -8.68 10.04 -3.61
N GLY A 117 -7.76 9.28 -3.02
CA GLY A 117 -7.73 9.00 -1.58
C GLY A 117 -6.42 9.47 -0.94
N ALA A 118 -6.44 9.70 0.36
CA ALA A 118 -5.24 10.05 1.12
C ALA A 118 -5.15 9.27 2.42
N PHE A 119 -3.94 8.86 2.80
CA PHE A 119 -3.69 8.35 4.14
C PHE A 119 -3.95 9.46 5.16
N PHE A 120 -4.72 9.14 6.19
CA PHE A 120 -5.19 10.11 7.17
C PHE A 120 -4.96 9.59 8.59
N SER A 121 -4.02 10.19 9.30
CA SER A 121 -3.70 9.84 10.69
C SER A 121 -4.46 10.71 11.70
N GLY A 122 -5.14 11.76 11.25
CA GLY A 122 -5.71 12.81 12.11
C GLY A 122 -4.69 13.84 12.60
N GLY A 123 -3.44 13.74 12.13
CA GLY A 123 -2.39 14.71 12.42
C GLY A 123 -2.49 15.99 11.59
N VAL A 124 -1.67 16.98 11.94
CA VAL A 124 -1.63 18.29 11.26
C VAL A 124 -1.34 18.13 9.76
N ASP A 125 -0.40 17.27 9.39
CA ASP A 125 0.02 17.10 8.00
C ASP A 125 -1.05 16.44 7.13
N SER A 126 -1.73 15.41 7.64
CA SER A 126 -2.83 14.76 6.91
C SER A 126 -4.03 15.70 6.77
N THR A 127 -4.34 16.47 7.82
CA THR A 127 -5.40 17.49 7.77
C THR A 127 -5.07 18.59 6.77
N TYR A 128 -3.86 19.15 6.83
CA TYR A 128 -3.40 20.16 5.89
C TYR A 128 -3.42 19.62 4.45
N THR A 129 -3.04 18.37 4.23
CA THR A 129 -3.09 17.71 2.92
C THR A 129 -4.49 17.73 2.32
N VAL A 130 -5.52 17.39 3.11
CA VAL A 130 -6.93 17.40 2.65
C VAL A 130 -7.40 18.82 2.38
N LEU A 131 -7.26 19.73 3.35
CA LEU A 131 -7.74 21.11 3.22
C LEU A 131 -7.09 21.82 2.03
N ARG A 132 -5.77 21.68 1.88
CA ARG A 132 -5.03 22.29 0.78
C ARG A 132 -5.38 21.67 -0.58
N ASN A 133 -5.73 20.39 -0.61
CA ASN A 133 -6.21 19.72 -1.81
C ASN A 133 -7.60 20.26 -2.21
N HIS A 134 -8.52 20.42 -1.26
CA HIS A 134 -9.86 20.94 -1.52
C HIS A 134 -9.86 22.41 -1.96
N ASP A 135 -8.95 23.24 -1.45
CA ASP A 135 -8.73 24.61 -1.96
C ASP A 135 -8.33 24.62 -3.45
N ARG A 136 -7.63 23.57 -3.88
CA ARG A 136 -7.04 23.47 -5.22
C ARG A 136 -7.96 22.82 -6.24
N TYR A 137 -8.74 21.83 -5.81
CA TYR A 137 -9.56 21.01 -6.69
C TYR A 137 -11.04 21.11 -6.31
N PRO A 138 -11.90 21.61 -7.22
CA PRO A 138 -13.32 21.74 -6.93
C PRO A 138 -14.02 20.37 -6.84
N PRO A 139 -15.21 20.30 -6.23
CA PRO A 139 -16.04 19.09 -6.25
C PRO A 139 -16.25 18.57 -7.67
N GLY A 140 -16.12 17.25 -7.86
CA GLY A 140 -16.23 16.58 -9.16
C GLY A 140 -14.93 16.49 -9.96
N ASP A 141 -13.84 17.13 -9.52
CA ASP A 141 -12.51 16.86 -10.09
C ASP A 141 -11.96 15.54 -9.53
N ALA A 142 -11.55 14.61 -10.40
CA ALA A 142 -11.03 13.30 -9.99
C ALA A 142 -9.75 13.36 -9.11
N ARG A 143 -9.11 14.53 -8.99
CA ARG A 143 -7.95 14.79 -8.11
C ARG A 143 -8.34 15.32 -6.73
N ARG A 144 -9.60 15.72 -6.53
CA ARG A 144 -10.11 16.07 -5.22
C ARG A 144 -10.11 14.80 -4.36
N ILE A 145 -9.57 14.90 -3.15
CA ILE A 145 -9.59 13.78 -2.20
C ILE A 145 -11.05 13.59 -1.76
N GLU A 146 -11.55 12.36 -1.96
CA GLU A 146 -12.91 11.92 -1.61
C GLU A 146 -12.91 10.71 -0.65
N TYR A 147 -11.73 10.20 -0.31
CA TYR A 147 -11.60 9.05 0.59
C TYR A 147 -10.42 9.24 1.54
N LEU A 148 -10.65 8.99 2.82
CA LEU A 148 -9.61 8.92 3.83
C LEU A 148 -9.24 7.46 4.13
N VAL A 149 -7.95 7.16 4.15
CA VAL A 149 -7.42 5.83 4.47
C VAL A 149 -6.76 5.88 5.83
N LEU A 150 -7.41 5.28 6.83
CA LEU A 150 -6.88 5.11 8.17
C LEU A 150 -6.39 3.68 8.37
N GLY A 151 -5.15 3.50 8.83
CA GLY A 151 -4.56 2.18 9.08
C GLY A 151 -4.63 1.75 10.55
N HIS A 152 -5.31 0.66 10.85
CA HIS A 152 -5.16 -0.05 12.15
C HIS A 152 -3.94 -0.98 12.07
N GLY A 153 -3.07 -0.95 13.07
CA GLY A 153 -1.81 -1.72 13.08
C GLY A 153 -0.59 -0.96 12.55
N LEU A 154 -0.75 0.31 12.18
CA LEU A 154 0.36 1.23 11.91
C LEU A 154 0.71 1.99 13.19
N ASP A 155 0.06 3.13 13.43
CA ASP A 155 0.31 3.97 14.61
C ASP A 155 -0.41 3.45 15.87
N VAL A 156 -1.52 2.71 15.69
CA VAL A 156 -2.30 2.10 16.77
C VAL A 156 -2.17 0.59 16.67
N ALA A 157 -1.69 -0.06 17.72
CA ALA A 157 -1.57 -1.52 17.78
C ALA A 157 -2.90 -2.24 17.51
N LEU A 158 -2.84 -3.40 16.85
CA LEU A 158 -4.03 -4.15 16.40
C LEU A 158 -4.94 -4.61 17.55
N ASP A 159 -4.38 -4.87 18.72
CA ASP A 159 -5.09 -5.27 19.94
C ASP A 159 -5.68 -4.08 20.70
N ASN A 160 -5.25 -2.86 20.41
CA ASN A 160 -5.76 -1.64 21.04
C ASN A 160 -7.01 -1.11 20.33
N HIS A 161 -8.08 -1.90 20.39
CA HIS A 161 -9.35 -1.56 19.76
C HIS A 161 -9.97 -0.28 20.33
N VAL A 162 -9.79 -0.01 21.63
CA VAL A 162 -10.36 1.18 22.28
C VAL A 162 -9.76 2.47 21.72
N LEU A 163 -8.43 2.52 21.58
CA LEU A 163 -7.77 3.67 20.98
C LEU A 163 -8.14 3.79 19.50
N PHE A 164 -8.13 2.68 18.76
CA PHE A 164 -8.47 2.71 17.34
C PHE A 164 -9.90 3.23 17.10
N SER A 165 -10.89 2.78 17.88
CA SER A 165 -12.27 3.29 17.77
C SER A 165 -12.36 4.80 18.01
N ARG A 166 -11.55 5.35 18.93
CA ARG A 166 -11.50 6.81 19.16
C ARG A 166 -10.88 7.54 17.97
N VAL A 167 -9.73 7.08 17.48
CA VAL A 167 -9.07 7.68 16.30
C VAL A 167 -9.98 7.61 15.08
N PHE A 168 -10.64 6.47 14.87
CA PHE A 168 -11.61 6.29 13.79
C PHE A 168 -12.80 7.25 13.90
N ALA A 169 -13.39 7.40 15.09
CA ALA A 169 -14.49 8.34 15.31
C ALA A 169 -14.08 9.78 14.99
N THR A 170 -12.90 10.22 15.43
CA THR A 170 -12.37 11.55 15.12
C THR A 170 -12.11 11.73 13.62
N ALA A 171 -11.53 10.72 12.95
CA ALA A 171 -11.35 10.76 11.50
C ALA A 171 -12.70 10.84 10.76
N GLN A 172 -13.72 10.15 11.26
CA GLN A 172 -15.07 10.18 10.69
C GLN A 172 -15.75 11.54 10.90
N GLU A 173 -15.60 12.16 12.06
CA GLU A 173 -16.09 13.52 12.31
C GLU A 173 -15.44 14.53 11.36
N PHE A 174 -14.12 14.42 11.15
CA PHE A 174 -13.40 15.26 10.19
C PHE A 174 -13.89 15.03 8.76
N ALA A 175 -14.03 13.77 8.34
CA ALA A 175 -14.57 13.39 7.04
C ALA A 175 -15.94 14.04 6.76
N GLN A 176 -16.86 13.92 7.73
CA GLN A 176 -18.19 14.52 7.66
C GLN A 176 -18.16 16.06 7.61
N ALA A 177 -17.29 16.71 8.38
CA ALA A 177 -17.18 18.15 8.41
C ALA A 177 -16.61 18.76 7.12
N HIS A 178 -15.92 17.96 6.29
CA HIS A 178 -15.20 18.40 5.11
C HIS A 178 -15.63 17.72 3.80
N ASP A 179 -16.73 16.96 3.81
CA ASP A 179 -17.27 16.25 2.65
C ASP A 179 -16.19 15.40 1.92
N VAL A 180 -15.55 14.50 2.68
CA VAL A 180 -14.50 13.55 2.26
C VAL A 180 -14.64 12.20 2.94
#